data_AF-A0A2D5QD30-F1
#
_entry.id   AF-A0A2D5QD30-F1
#
_cell.length_a   1.000
_cell.length_b   1.000
_cell.length_c   1.000
_cell.angle_alpha   90.00
_cell.angle_beta   90.00
_cell.angle_gamma   90.00
#
_symmetry.space_group_name_H-M   'P 1'
#
loop_
_entity.id
_entity.type
_entity.pdbx_description
1 polymer ?
#
loop_
_entity_poly.entity_id
_entity_poly.type
_entity_poly.pdbx_seq_one_letter_code
_entity_poly.pdbx_strand_id
1 'polypeptide(L)' 'MNEAYSTDPVIQLNEVFPGDTNALDTLFGGRLMSIMDTTAGMAASKFAHRNFVTISV' A
#
# COMPACT_ATOMS: atom_id res chain seq x y z
N MET A 1 0.10 -5.20 27.40
CA MET A 1 -0.68 -5.29 26.15
C MET A 1 0.33 -5.32 25.01
N ASN A 2 0.88 -6.49 24.67
CA ASN A 2 2.17 -6.57 23.98
C ASN A 2 2.16 -7.55 22.79
N GLU A 3 1.02 -7.74 22.14
CA GLU A 3 0.91 -8.55 20.94
C GLU A 3 0.18 -7.78 19.85
N ALA A 4 0.60 -8.02 18.61
CA ALA A 4 -0.04 -7.50 17.41
C ALA A 4 -1.45 -8.06 17.28
N TYR A 5 -2.40 -7.24 16.82
CA TYR A 5 -3.78 -7.73 16.63
C TYR A 5 -3.88 -8.73 15.49
N SER A 6 -3.09 -8.56 14.43
CA SER A 6 -2.86 -9.59 13.42
C SER A 6 -1.61 -9.29 12.60
N THR A 7 -0.96 -10.36 12.14
CA THR A 7 0.24 -10.35 11.32
C THR A 7 0.04 -11.02 9.96
N ASP A 8 -1.16 -11.51 9.63
CA ASP A 8 -1.37 -12.12 8.31
C ASP A 8 -1.20 -11.05 7.23
N PRO A 9 -0.63 -11.42 6.06
CA PRO A 9 -0.30 -10.46 5.02
C PRO A 9 -1.54 -9.78 4.44
N VAL A 10 -1.36 -8.53 4.02
CA VAL A 10 -2.31 -7.82 3.16
C VAL A 10 -1.80 -7.96 1.73
N ILE A 11 -2.64 -8.50 0.85
CA ILE A 11 -2.30 -8.72 -0.56
C ILE A 11 -3.26 -7.89 -1.40
N GLN A 12 -2.70 -7.01 -2.24
CA GLN A 12 -3.46 -6.24 -3.21
C GLN A 12 -2.99 -6.60 -4.62
N LEU A 13 -3.93 -7.01 -5.47
CA LEU A 13 -3.70 -7.28 -6.88
C LEU A 13 -4.32 -6.13 -7.68
N ASN A 14 -3.50 -5.41 -8.43
CA ASN A 14 -3.94 -4.29 -9.25
C ASN A 14 -3.55 -4.56 -10.70
N GLU A 15 -4.53 -4.47 -11.60
CA GLU A 15 -4.29 -4.43 -13.03
C GLU A 15 -3.81 -3.03 -13.44
N VAL A 16 -2.89 -2.97 -14.40
CA VAL A 16 -2.37 -1.71 -14.94
C VAL A 16 -3.17 -1.36 -16.19
N PHE A 17 -3.90 -0.25 -16.15
CA PHE A 17 -4.69 0.24 -17.28
C PHE A 17 -3.94 1.34 -18.05
N PRO A 18 -4.36 1.69 -19.29
CA PRO A 18 -3.70 2.73 -20.08
C PRO A 18 -3.63 4.11 -19.40
N GLY A 19 -4.55 4.41 -18.46
CA GLY A 19 -4.49 5.64 -17.67
C GLY A 19 -3.41 5.65 -16.59
N ASP A 20 -2.87 4.48 -16.23
CA ASP A 20 -1.80 4.33 -15.24
C ASP A 20 -0.40 4.39 -15.88
N THR A 21 -0.31 4.41 -17.21
CA THR A 21 0.96 4.34 -17.95
C THR A 21 1.39 5.70 -18.51
N ASN A 22 2.70 5.88 -18.63
CA ASN A 22 3.30 7.05 -19.27
C ASN A 22 3.34 6.91 -20.80
N ALA A 23 3.90 7.91 -21.48
CA ALA A 23 4.05 7.93 -22.95
C ALA A 23 4.96 6.83 -23.53
N LEU A 24 5.60 6.02 -22.68
CA LEU A 24 6.43 4.88 -23.06
C LEU A 24 5.73 3.54 -22.73
N ASP A 25 4.43 3.56 -22.48
CA ASP A 25 3.61 2.39 -22.10
C ASP A 25 4.13 1.65 -20.86
N THR A 26 4.77 2.38 -19.95
CA THR A 26 5.23 1.84 -18.66
C THR A 26 4.48 2.48 -17.50
N LEU A 27 4.23 1.70 -16.44
CA LEU A 27 3.52 2.15 -15.25
C LEU A 27 4.17 3.41 -14.65
N PHE A 28 3.36 4.44 -14.37
CA PHE A 28 3.83 5.59 -13.62
C PHE A 28 4.29 5.19 -12.21
N GLY A 29 5.52 5.53 -11.85
CA GLY A 29 6.08 5.23 -10.53
C GLY A 29 5.26 5.80 -9.37
N GLY A 30 4.66 6.98 -9.55
CA GLY A 30 3.75 7.57 -8.55
C GLY A 30 2.49 6.73 -8.29
N ARG A 31 1.95 6.08 -9.34
CA ARG A 31 0.80 5.17 -9.21
C ARG A 31 1.19 3.92 -8.43
N LEU A 32 2.35 3.35 -8.73
CA LEU A 32 2.90 2.21 -7.98
C LEU A 32 3.10 2.57 -6.50
N MET A 33 3.72 3.71 -6.21
CA MET A 33 3.95 4.14 -4.81
C MET A 33 2.64 4.38 -4.05
N SER A 34 1.61 4.92 -4.71
CA SER A 34 0.28 5.10 -4.10
C SER A 34 -0.38 3.76 -3.70
N ILE A 35 -0.24 2.74 -4.54
CA ILE A 35 -0.72 1.38 -4.26
C ILE A 35 0.05 0.77 -3.06
N MET A 36 1.37 0.94 -3.04
CA MET A 36 2.23 0.45 -1.95
C MET A 36 1.90 1.10 -0.61
N ASP A 37 1.78 2.42 -0.56
CA ASP A 37 1.48 3.16 0.69
C ASP A 37 0.10 2.80 1.23
N THR A 38 -0.90 2.65 0.34
CA THR A 38 -2.24 2.18 0.73
C THR A 38 -2.19 0.79 1.37
N THR A 39 -1.43 -0.14 0.77
CA THR A 39 -1.29 -1.51 1.28
C THR A 39 -0.53 -1.55 2.60
N ALA A 40 0.55 -0.77 2.71
CA ALA A 40 1.31 -0.62 3.95
C ALA A 40 0.44 -0.05 5.08
N GLY A 41 -0.41 0.93 4.76
CA GLY A 41 -1.37 1.47 5.71
C GLY A 41 -2.39 0.44 6.19
N MET A 42 -2.97 -0.36 5.29
CA MET A 42 -3.87 -1.45 5.68
C MET A 42 -3.17 -2.46 6.62
N ALA A 43 -1.92 -2.81 6.33
CA ALA A 43 -1.13 -3.70 7.18
C ALA A 43 -0.84 -3.09 8.57
N ALA A 44 -0.44 -1.82 8.62
CA ALA A 44 -0.21 -1.10 9.87
C ALA A 44 -1.50 -0.97 10.71
N SER A 45 -2.63 -0.67 10.06
CA SER A 45 -3.94 -0.60 10.68
C SER A 45 -4.32 -1.92 11.33
N LYS A 46 -4.15 -3.03 10.60
CA LYS A 46 -4.46 -4.38 11.07
C LYS A 46 -3.57 -4.79 12.25
N PHE A 47 -2.29 -4.43 12.19
CA PHE A 47 -1.32 -4.73 13.24
C PHE A 47 -1.61 -3.95 14.53
N ALA A 48 -1.91 -2.65 14.43
CA ALA A 48 -1.96 -1.74 15.58
C ALA A 48 -3.37 -1.44 16.12
N HIS A 49 -4.44 -1.60 15.32
CA HIS A 49 -5.83 -1.21 15.64
C HIS A 49 -5.95 0.25 16.15
N ARG A 50 -5.19 1.17 15.55
CA ARG A 50 -5.15 2.59 15.91
C ARG A 50 -4.90 3.43 14.67
N ASN A 51 -5.09 4.74 14.80
CA ASN A 51 -4.67 5.70 13.78
C ASN A 51 -3.14 5.72 13.67
N PHE A 52 -2.63 5.73 12.45
CA PHE A 52 -1.20 5.80 12.13
C PHE A 52 -1.00 6.73 10.92
N VAL A 53 0.24 7.12 10.69
CA VAL A 53 0.65 8.00 9.59
C VAL A 53 1.95 7.48 8.98
N THR A 54 2.14 7.67 7.68
CA THR A 54 3.41 7.40 7.00
C THR A 54 4.39 8.52 7.33
N ILE A 55 5.50 8.21 8.00
CA ILE A 55 6.55 9.18 8.37
C ILE A 55 7.58 9.31 7.25
N SER A 56 7.92 8.18 6.62
CA SER A 56 8.87 8.08 5.52
C SER A 56 8.51 6.88 4.65
N VAL A 57 8.98 6.90 3.41
CA VAL A 57 8.92 5.80 2.44
C VAL A 57 10.33 5.29 2.19
#